data_AF-A0A970ZCG5-F1
#
_entry.id   AF-A0A970ZCG5-F1
#
_cell.length_a   1.000
_cell.length_b   1.000
_cell.length_c   1.000
_cell.angle_alpha   90.00
_cell.angle_beta   90.00
_cell.angle_gamma   90.00
#
_symmetry.space_group_name_H-M   'P 1'
#
loop_
_entity.id
_entity.type
_entity.pdbx_description
1 polymer ?
#
loop_
_entity_poly.entity_id
_entity_poly.type
_entity_poly.pdbx_seq_one_letter_code
_entity_poly.pdbx_strand_id
1 'polypeptide(L)'
;MRRKLALLSIVACLLTLTGCWDYTELNQEELVIGISLDVGQSKAYLLAVEVVCFDGEEVSGRVHMAEGDNLDECVHGLVRQLGQFPLLPHASVLLFSEEIARQNLMPVLEWIVKDRKIPLGILLTMVERGPAYELMQAGIGKLPRSLTIAEMLHDELTYGKIHAIPLYVFYDEATTLGKTSSVPSIMLRSN
;
A
#
# COMPACT_ATOMS: atom_id res chain seq x y z
N MET A 1 37.07 42.83 17.89
CA MET A 1 37.14 41.59 17.09
C MET A 1 36.31 40.45 17.69
N ARG A 2 36.42 40.14 18.99
CA ARG A 2 35.63 39.10 19.69
C ARG A 2 34.10 39.20 19.50
N ARG A 3 33.53 40.42 19.56
CA ARG A 3 32.08 40.66 19.32
C ARG A 3 31.63 40.36 17.89
N LYS A 4 32.47 40.62 16.88
CA LYS A 4 32.17 40.32 15.47
C LYS A 4 32.23 38.81 15.20
N LEU A 5 33.19 38.10 15.82
CA LEU A 5 33.27 36.63 15.76
C LEU A 5 32.05 35.96 16.40
N ALA A 6 31.60 36.46 17.56
CA ALA A 6 30.41 35.95 18.24
C ALA A 6 29.15 36.14 17.37
N LEU A 7 29.00 37.30 16.74
CA LEU A 7 27.88 37.58 15.82
C LEU A 7 27.91 36.66 14.60
N LEU A 8 29.09 36.43 14.02
CA LEU A 8 29.28 35.50 12.90
C LEU A 8 28.90 34.06 13.28
N SER A 9 29.27 33.62 14.48
CA SER A 9 28.95 32.29 15.02
C SER A 9 27.45 32.12 15.22
N ILE A 10 26.74 33.13 15.72
CA ILE A 10 25.28 33.10 15.91
C ILE A 10 24.56 33.03 14.56
N VAL A 11 25.01 33.82 13.58
CA VAL A 11 24.43 33.79 12.22
C VAL A 11 24.67 32.44 11.55
N ALA A 12 25.85 31.84 11.73
CA ALA A 12 26.14 30.50 11.21
C ALA A 12 25.24 29.42 11.84
N CYS A 13 24.99 29.48 13.15
CA CYS A 13 24.06 28.56 13.82
C CYS A 13 22.62 28.73 13.31
N LEU A 14 22.16 29.97 13.09
CA LEU A 14 20.81 30.23 12.57
C LEU A 14 20.62 29.67 11.15
N LEU A 15 21.67 29.65 10.32
CA LEU A 15 21.63 29.06 8.98
C LEU A 15 21.57 27.52 9.01
N THR A 16 22.02 26.88 10.09
CA THR A 16 21.93 25.42 10.27
C THR A 16 20.68 24.98 11.03
N LEU A 17 19.86 25.92 11.51
CA LEU A 17 18.62 25.66 12.25
C LEU A 17 17.38 25.52 11.35
N THR A 18 17.53 25.41 10.03
CA THR A 18 16.45 24.99 9.15
C THR A 18 16.20 23.49 9.36
N GLY A 19 15.55 23.15 10.48
CA GLY A 19 15.00 21.81 10.71
C GLY A 19 14.04 21.41 9.58
N CYS A 20 13.82 20.10 9.43
CA CYS A 20 13.03 19.51 8.34
C CYS A 20 11.69 20.23 8.17
N TRP A 21 11.56 20.98 7.07
CA TRP A 21 10.39 21.80 6.74
C TRP A 21 9.13 20.97 6.46
N ASP A 22 9.29 19.66 6.26
CA ASP A 22 8.25 18.75 5.82
C ASP A 22 7.89 17.80 6.96
N TYR A 23 7.27 18.36 8.01
CA TYR A 23 6.68 17.59 9.10
C TYR A 23 5.17 17.51 8.88
N THR A 24 4.71 16.40 8.33
CA THR A 24 3.30 16.01 8.33
C THR A 24 3.03 15.18 9.59
N GLU A 25 2.04 15.58 10.38
CA GLU A 25 1.62 14.82 11.56
C GLU A 25 0.96 13.50 11.13
N LEU A 26 1.48 12.37 11.60
CA LEU A 26 0.89 11.04 11.39
C LEU A 26 -0.57 10.93 11.85
N ASN A 27 -1.00 11.78 12.80
CA ASN A 27 -2.38 11.81 13.29
C ASN A 27 -3.37 12.46 12.31
N GLN A 28 -2.88 13.12 11.25
CA GLN A 28 -3.71 13.79 10.27
C GLN A 28 -3.84 13.00 8.97
N GLU A 29 -3.27 11.79 8.85
CA GLU A 29 -3.33 11.02 7.61
C GLU A 29 -3.99 9.65 7.81
N GLU A 30 -4.72 9.21 6.79
CA GLU A 30 -5.36 7.89 6.79
C GLU A 30 -4.30 6.84 6.44
N LEU A 31 -3.74 6.20 7.48
CA LEU A 31 -2.67 5.23 7.36
C LEU A 31 -3.15 3.95 6.66
N VAL A 32 -2.65 3.69 5.45
CA VAL A 32 -3.00 2.49 4.69
C VAL A 32 -2.03 1.35 4.97
N ILE A 33 -2.57 0.17 5.28
CA ILE A 33 -1.79 -1.06 5.50
C ILE A 33 -1.90 -2.03 4.34
N GLY A 34 -3.05 -2.05 3.67
CA GLY A 34 -3.31 -2.94 2.55
C GLY A 34 -4.00 -2.22 1.41
N ILE A 35 -3.68 -2.67 0.20
CA ILE A 35 -4.31 -2.20 -1.03
C ILE A 35 -4.88 -3.44 -1.71
N SER A 36 -6.09 -3.37 -2.25
CA SER A 36 -6.60 -4.37 -3.17
C SER A 36 -6.99 -3.77 -4.51
N LEU A 37 -6.79 -4.56 -5.56
CA LEU A 37 -7.23 -4.25 -6.89
C LEU A 37 -8.17 -5.33 -7.42
N ASP A 38 -9.31 -4.88 -7.92
CA ASP A 38 -10.36 -5.72 -8.47
C ASP A 38 -10.89 -5.12 -9.77
N VAL A 39 -11.63 -5.93 -10.53
CA VAL A 39 -12.43 -5.43 -11.65
C VAL A 39 -13.65 -4.71 -11.08
N GLY A 40 -13.91 -3.48 -11.54
CA GLY A 40 -15.07 -2.71 -11.09
C GLY A 40 -16.38 -3.26 -11.66
N GLN A 41 -17.49 -3.03 -10.95
CA GLN A 41 -18.81 -3.42 -11.44
C GLN A 41 -19.27 -2.53 -12.59
N SER A 42 -18.99 -1.22 -12.49
CA SER A 42 -19.40 -0.22 -13.47
C SER A 42 -18.23 0.41 -14.24
N LYS A 43 -17.01 0.23 -13.75
CA LYS A 43 -15.76 0.81 -14.26
C LYS A 43 -14.68 -0.24 -14.43
N ALA A 44 -13.59 0.12 -15.11
CA ALA A 44 -12.48 -0.80 -15.38
C ALA A 44 -11.81 -1.35 -14.11
N TYR A 45 -11.67 -0.52 -13.07
CA TYR A 45 -10.99 -0.87 -11.83
C TYR A 45 -11.84 -0.56 -10.60
N LEU A 46 -11.68 -1.37 -9.57
CA LEU A 46 -12.08 -1.09 -8.19
C LEU A 46 -10.81 -1.17 -7.33
N LEU A 47 -10.43 -0.03 -6.77
CA LEU A 47 -9.32 0.07 -5.83
C LEU A 47 -9.90 0.14 -4.42
N ALA A 48 -9.43 -0.71 -3.52
CA ALA A 48 -9.73 -0.60 -2.11
C ALA A 48 -8.47 -0.43 -1.28
N VAL A 49 -8.58 0.31 -0.18
CA VAL A 49 -7.53 0.54 0.80
C VAL A 49 -8.04 0.18 2.18
N GLU A 50 -7.24 -0.55 2.94
CA GLU A 50 -7.49 -0.79 4.36
C GLU A 50 -6.72 0.22 5.20
N VAL A 51 -7.48 1.06 5.88
CA VAL A 51 -7.00 2.15 6.71
C VAL A 51 -7.02 1.75 8.18
N VAL A 52 -5.97 2.13 8.92
CA VAL A 52 -5.92 1.93 10.38
C VAL A 52 -6.76 3.00 11.08
N CYS A 53 -7.71 2.55 11.90
CA CYS A 53 -8.47 3.39 12.81
C CYS A 53 -8.03 3.14 14.24
N PHE A 54 -7.70 4.21 14.96
CA PHE A 54 -7.40 4.17 16.40
C PHE A 54 -8.63 4.69 17.17
N ASP A 55 -9.25 3.84 17.99
CA ASP A 55 -10.35 4.21 18.88
C ASP A 55 -9.96 3.88 20.33
N GLY A 56 -9.40 4.87 21.03
CA GLY A 56 -8.83 4.69 22.35
C GLY A 56 -7.64 3.72 22.34
N GLU A 57 -7.76 2.60 23.05
CA GLU A 57 -6.76 1.52 23.06
C GLU A 57 -6.98 0.49 21.94
N GLU A 58 -8.07 0.61 21.18
CA GLU A 58 -8.42 -0.35 20.13
C GLU A 58 -7.86 0.11 18.77
N VAL A 59 -7.16 -0.81 18.11
CA VAL A 59 -6.68 -0.63 16.73
C VAL A 59 -7.55 -1.47 15.82
N SER A 60 -8.11 -0.85 14.79
CA SER A 60 -8.96 -1.51 13.80
C SER A 60 -8.66 -1.17 12.34
N GLY A 61 -9.11 -2.04 11.43
CA GLY A 61 -9.02 -1.82 9.99
C GLY A 61 -10.38 -1.41 9.42
N ARG A 62 -10.41 -0.37 8.59
CA ARG A 62 -11.59 0.02 7.81
C ARG A 62 -11.25 0.03 6.34
N VAL A 63 -12.07 -0.66 5.54
CA VAL A 63 -11.88 -0.73 4.09
C VAL A 63 -12.69 0.36 3.40
N HIS A 64 -12.01 1.18 2.59
CA HIS A 64 -12.60 2.16 1.70
C HIS A 64 -12.34 1.75 0.26
N MET A 65 -13.32 1.97 -0.64
CA MET A 65 -13.22 1.50 -2.02
C MET A 65 -13.78 2.51 -3.00
N ALA A 66 -13.16 2.62 -4.16
CA ALA A 66 -13.61 3.49 -5.24
C ALA A 66 -13.41 2.82 -6.60
N GLU A 67 -14.35 3.07 -7.50
CA GLU A 67 -14.31 2.62 -8.89
C GLU A 67 -13.84 3.75 -9.82
N GLY A 68 -13.13 3.40 -10.89
CA GLY A 68 -12.62 4.36 -11.89
C GLY A 68 -12.17 3.68 -13.18
N ASP A 69 -12.15 4.44 -14.29
CA ASP A 69 -11.66 3.93 -15.58
C ASP A 69 -10.13 3.80 -15.62
N ASN A 70 -9.45 4.43 -14.65
CA ASN A 70 -8.02 4.35 -14.39
C ASN A 70 -7.75 4.47 -12.88
N LEU A 71 -6.51 4.18 -12.46
CA LEU A 71 -6.13 4.21 -11.03
C LEU A 71 -6.18 5.62 -10.45
N ASP A 72 -5.90 6.67 -11.23
CA ASP A 72 -6.00 8.05 -10.75
C ASP A 72 -7.44 8.42 -10.39
N GLU A 73 -8.43 8.02 -11.18
CA GLU A 73 -9.86 8.19 -10.86
C GLU A 73 -10.25 7.45 -9.58
N CYS A 74 -9.75 6.23 -9.39
CA CYS A 74 -9.98 5.46 -8.17
C CYS A 74 -9.42 6.20 -6.95
N VAL A 75 -8.18 6.70 -7.04
CA VAL A 75 -7.54 7.49 -5.97
C VAL A 75 -8.33 8.77 -5.68
N HIS A 76 -8.81 9.48 -6.69
CA HIS A 76 -9.68 10.64 -6.48
C HIS A 76 -11.00 10.25 -5.78
N GLY A 77 -11.56 9.09 -6.09
CA GLY A 77 -12.73 8.55 -5.40
C GLY A 77 -12.44 8.27 -3.92
N LEU A 78 -11.29 7.68 -3.60
CA LEU A 78 -10.85 7.45 -2.23
C LEU A 78 -10.62 8.77 -1.48
N VAL A 79 -9.98 9.76 -2.10
CA VAL A 79 -9.78 11.10 -1.52
C VAL A 79 -11.12 11.76 -1.19
N ARG A 80 -12.15 11.59 -2.01
CA ARG A 80 -13.50 12.12 -1.73
C ARG A 80 -14.16 11.45 -0.52
N GLN A 81 -13.91 10.15 -0.31
CA GLN A 81 -14.47 9.41 0.82
C GLN A 81 -13.74 9.71 2.13
N LEU A 82 -12.41 9.77 2.07
CA LEU A 82 -11.53 10.00 3.22
C LEU A 82 -11.38 11.48 3.57
N GLY A 83 -11.72 12.39 2.66
CA GLY A 83 -11.52 13.84 2.80
C GLY A 83 -10.09 14.29 2.54
N GLN A 84 -9.15 13.36 2.34
CA GLN A 84 -7.72 13.61 2.16
C GLN A 84 -7.03 12.46 1.43
N PHE A 85 -5.76 12.65 1.06
CA PHE A 85 -4.98 11.63 0.37
C PHE A 85 -4.59 10.49 1.34
N PRO A 86 -4.79 9.22 0.98
CA PRO A 86 -4.39 8.09 1.83
C PRO A 86 -2.87 7.95 1.91
N LEU A 87 -2.33 7.71 3.11
CA LEU A 87 -0.90 7.52 3.33
C LEU A 87 -0.49 6.09 3.00
N LEU A 88 0.05 5.91 1.79
CA LEU A 88 0.46 4.63 1.21
C LEU A 88 1.87 4.10 1.57
N PRO A 89 2.84 4.87 2.11
CA PRO A 89 4.19 4.38 2.44
C PRO A 89 4.26 3.21 3.43
N HIS A 90 3.17 2.89 4.13
CA HIS A 90 3.08 1.74 5.04
C HIS A 90 2.29 0.56 4.45
N ALA A 91 1.80 0.68 3.22
CA ALA A 91 1.14 -0.41 2.53
C ALA A 91 2.10 -1.58 2.41
N SER A 92 1.73 -2.69 3.04
CA SER A 92 2.58 -3.86 3.26
C SER A 92 2.18 -5.03 2.36
N VAL A 93 0.94 -5.04 1.87
CA VAL A 93 0.43 -6.03 0.92
C VAL A 93 -0.42 -5.39 -0.17
N LEU A 94 -0.21 -5.83 -1.41
CA LEU A 94 -1.07 -5.57 -2.56
C LEU A 94 -1.78 -6.88 -2.93
N LEU A 95 -3.08 -6.89 -2.68
CA LEU A 95 -3.99 -7.97 -3.06
C LEU A 95 -4.55 -7.70 -4.46
N PHE A 96 -4.73 -8.74 -5.27
CA PHE A 96 -5.47 -8.59 -6.51
C PHE A 96 -6.28 -9.85 -6.81
N SER A 97 -7.49 -9.70 -7.35
CA SER A 97 -8.32 -10.85 -7.70
C SER A 97 -7.75 -11.60 -8.90
N GLU A 98 -8.08 -12.89 -8.99
CA GLU A 98 -7.78 -13.70 -10.17
C GLU A 98 -8.34 -13.08 -11.45
N GLU A 99 -9.49 -12.40 -11.37
CA GLU A 99 -10.12 -11.76 -12.52
C GLU A 99 -9.26 -10.63 -13.11
N ILE A 100 -8.75 -9.72 -12.27
CA ILE A 100 -7.83 -8.67 -12.73
C ILE A 100 -6.46 -9.24 -13.11
N ALA A 101 -6.02 -10.32 -12.45
CA ALA A 101 -4.75 -11.00 -12.78
C ALA A 101 -4.74 -11.65 -14.17
N ARG A 102 -5.90 -12.12 -14.64
CA ARG A 102 -6.07 -12.65 -16.01
C ARG A 102 -6.08 -11.55 -17.06
N GLN A 103 -6.28 -10.30 -16.67
CA GLN A 103 -6.12 -9.13 -17.53
C GLN A 103 -4.64 -8.71 -17.57
N ASN A 104 -4.34 -7.64 -18.32
CA ASN A 104 -2.99 -7.08 -18.33
C ASN A 104 -2.72 -6.28 -17.05
N LEU A 105 -2.03 -6.86 -16.08
CA LEU A 105 -1.60 -6.18 -14.85
C LEU A 105 -0.47 -5.15 -15.07
N MET A 106 0.22 -5.16 -16.22
CA MET A 106 1.39 -4.31 -16.43
C MET A 106 1.14 -2.81 -16.27
N PRO A 107 0.04 -2.23 -16.80
CA PRO A 107 -0.28 -0.81 -16.59
C PRO A 107 -0.45 -0.44 -15.12
N VAL A 108 -1.01 -1.37 -14.33
CA VAL A 108 -1.21 -1.18 -12.88
C VAL A 108 0.16 -1.18 -12.19
N LEU A 109 0.98 -2.18 -12.45
CA LEU A 109 2.32 -2.29 -11.85
C LEU A 109 3.19 -1.10 -12.22
N GLU A 110 3.14 -0.65 -13.48
CA GLU A 110 3.83 0.56 -13.92
C GLU A 110 3.36 1.81 -13.19
N TRP A 111 2.06 1.96 -12.96
CA TRP A 111 1.52 3.09 -12.21
C TRP A 111 2.03 3.09 -10.78
N ILE A 112 2.02 1.93 -10.10
CA ILE A 112 2.51 1.76 -8.73
C ILE A 112 4.03 2.02 -8.64
N VAL A 113 4.83 1.50 -9.57
CA VAL A 113 6.29 1.67 -9.55
C VAL A 113 6.71 3.11 -9.89
N LYS A 114 5.91 3.82 -10.70
CA LYS A 114 6.16 5.24 -11.04
C LYS A 114 5.79 6.18 -9.90
N ASP A 115 4.69 5.92 -9.19
CA ASP A 115 4.28 6.74 -8.04
C ASP A 115 5.06 6.32 -6.79
N ARG A 116 6.00 7.15 -6.34
CA ARG A 116 6.91 6.86 -5.21
C ARG A 116 6.24 6.77 -3.83
N LYS A 117 4.91 6.69 -3.79
CA LYS A 117 4.10 6.66 -2.57
C LYS A 117 3.84 5.25 -2.06
N ILE A 118 3.87 4.24 -2.93
CA ILE A 118 3.74 2.84 -2.54
C ILE A 118 5.15 2.22 -2.43
N PRO A 119 5.48 1.53 -1.32
CA PRO A 119 6.78 0.89 -1.19
C PRO A 119 6.99 -0.16 -2.27
N LEU A 120 8.12 -0.12 -2.95
CA LEU A 120 8.50 -1.18 -3.91
C LEU A 120 8.70 -2.56 -3.23
N GLY A 121 8.85 -2.57 -1.91
CA GLY A 121 8.92 -3.77 -1.07
C GLY A 121 7.55 -4.36 -0.70
N ILE A 122 6.44 -3.75 -1.11
CA ILE A 122 5.09 -4.27 -0.87
C ILE A 122 4.98 -5.71 -1.39
N LEU A 123 4.38 -6.59 -0.59
CA LEU A 123 4.26 -8.00 -0.94
C LEU A 123 3.03 -8.21 -1.83
N LEU A 124 3.18 -9.03 -2.87
CA LEU A 124 2.11 -9.35 -3.81
C LEU A 124 1.44 -10.67 -3.43
N THR A 125 0.11 -10.72 -3.50
CA THR A 125 -0.63 -11.98 -3.42
C THR A 125 -1.94 -11.90 -4.19
N MET A 126 -2.34 -13.02 -4.78
CA MET A 126 -3.58 -13.12 -5.55
C MET A 126 -4.69 -13.71 -4.68
N VAL A 127 -5.92 -13.22 -4.85
CA VAL A 127 -7.11 -13.81 -4.23
C VAL A 127 -7.87 -14.64 -5.26
N GLU A 128 -8.05 -15.92 -4.95
CA GLU A 128 -8.84 -16.84 -5.78
C GLU A 128 -10.32 -16.79 -5.39
N ARG A 129 -11.19 -16.94 -6.40
CA ARG A 129 -12.64 -17.15 -6.24
C ARG A 129 -13.35 -16.05 -5.44
N GLY A 130 -13.12 -14.80 -5.81
CA GLY A 130 -13.83 -13.65 -5.25
C GLY A 130 -13.04 -12.36 -5.45
N PRO A 131 -13.64 -11.21 -5.11
CA PRO A 131 -12.91 -9.96 -5.10
C PRO A 131 -11.89 -9.92 -3.96
N ALA A 132 -10.73 -9.34 -4.22
CA ALA A 132 -9.63 -9.25 -3.27
C ALA A 132 -9.98 -8.37 -2.06
N TYR A 133 -10.82 -7.34 -2.24
CA TYR A 133 -11.23 -6.49 -1.11
C TYR A 133 -12.00 -7.24 -0.02
N GLU A 134 -12.69 -8.34 -0.35
CA GLU A 134 -13.41 -9.15 0.64
C GLU A 134 -12.45 -9.79 1.65
N LEU A 135 -11.25 -10.16 1.21
CA LEU A 135 -10.23 -10.71 2.09
C LEU A 135 -9.79 -9.68 3.14
N MET A 136 -9.78 -8.38 2.81
CA MET A 136 -9.51 -7.31 3.77
C MET A 136 -10.69 -7.09 4.73
N GLN A 137 -11.93 -7.28 4.27
CA GLN A 137 -13.12 -7.13 5.11
C GLN A 137 -13.39 -8.32 6.02
N ALA A 138 -12.95 -9.52 5.65
CA ALA A 138 -13.21 -10.80 6.33
C ALA A 138 -12.45 -10.97 7.67
N GLY A 139 -12.25 -9.90 8.42
CA GLY A 139 -11.49 -9.89 9.67
C GLY A 139 -12.15 -10.68 10.80
N ILE A 140 -11.34 -11.50 11.47
CA ILE A 140 -11.63 -12.03 12.81
C ILE A 140 -10.69 -11.30 13.76
N GLY A 141 -11.25 -10.47 14.64
CA GLY A 141 -10.48 -9.70 15.62
C GLY A 141 -10.46 -8.21 15.33
N LYS A 142 -9.70 -7.48 16.15
CA LYS A 142 -9.66 -6.02 16.08
C LYS A 142 -8.67 -5.51 15.04
N LEU A 143 -7.53 -6.19 14.81
CA LEU A 143 -6.45 -5.70 13.95
C LEU A 143 -6.80 -5.61 12.44
N PRO A 144 -6.18 -4.68 11.69
CA PRO A 144 -6.25 -4.66 10.23
C PRO A 144 -5.83 -5.99 9.62
N ARG A 145 -6.66 -6.52 8.72
CA ARG A 145 -6.51 -7.87 8.15
C ARG A 145 -5.30 -7.97 7.24
N SER A 146 -5.00 -6.91 6.51
CA SER A 146 -3.83 -6.79 5.64
C SER A 146 -2.52 -6.87 6.42
N LEU A 147 -2.50 -6.43 7.68
CA LEU A 147 -1.32 -6.60 8.55
C LEU A 147 -1.06 -8.08 8.81
N THR A 148 -2.10 -8.83 9.21
CA THR A 148 -1.98 -10.27 9.44
C THR A 148 -1.56 -11.01 8.16
N ILE A 149 -2.10 -10.63 7.00
CA ILE A 149 -1.70 -11.24 5.72
C ILE A 149 -0.23 -10.93 5.41
N ALA A 150 0.22 -9.69 5.62
CA ALA A 150 1.61 -9.32 5.41
C ALA A 150 2.56 -10.09 6.33
N GLU A 151 2.21 -10.25 7.62
CA GLU A 151 2.96 -11.08 8.57
C GLU A 151 3.04 -12.54 8.12
N MET A 152 1.91 -13.12 7.71
CA MET A 152 1.88 -14.49 7.16
C MET A 152 2.79 -14.63 5.93
N LEU A 153 2.76 -13.69 5.00
CA LEU A 153 3.62 -13.71 3.81
C LEU A 153 5.11 -13.50 4.17
N HIS A 154 5.40 -12.72 5.21
CA HIS A 154 6.77 -12.49 5.69
C HIS A 154 7.35 -13.70 6.42
N ASP A 155 6.53 -14.40 7.21
CA ASP A 155 6.92 -15.66 7.82
C ASP A 155 7.20 -16.72 6.75
N GLU A 156 6.43 -16.73 5.66
CA GLU A 156 6.69 -17.59 4.50
C GLU A 156 7.98 -17.22 3.75
N LEU A 157 8.37 -15.94 3.65
CA LEU A 157 9.71 -15.56 3.16
C LEU A 157 10.83 -16.17 4.00
N THR A 158 10.59 -16.30 5.31
CA THR A 158 11.60 -16.71 6.28
C THR A 158 11.66 -18.23 6.47
N TYR A 159 10.52 -18.92 6.36
CA TYR A 159 10.38 -20.34 6.75
C TYR A 159 9.64 -21.22 5.71
N GLY A 160 9.09 -20.65 4.64
CA GLY A 160 8.10 -21.27 3.76
C GLY A 160 8.65 -22.06 2.54
N LYS A 161 7.75 -22.84 1.92
CA LYS A 161 7.98 -23.58 0.64
C LYS A 161 7.46 -22.83 -0.59
N ILE A 162 6.71 -21.74 -0.41
CA ILE A 162 6.16 -20.89 -1.47
C ILE A 162 6.72 -19.48 -1.27
N HIS A 163 7.29 -18.90 -2.33
CA HIS A 163 7.94 -17.59 -2.23
C HIS A 163 6.92 -16.46 -2.31
N ALA A 164 6.67 -15.78 -1.20
CA ALA A 164 6.16 -14.42 -1.27
C ALA A 164 7.15 -13.55 -2.07
N ILE A 165 6.63 -12.58 -2.82
CA ILE A 165 7.45 -11.80 -3.75
C ILE A 165 7.18 -10.31 -3.57
N PRO A 166 8.22 -9.50 -3.31
CA PRO A 166 8.10 -8.06 -3.33
C PRO A 166 7.83 -7.53 -4.74
N LEU A 167 7.09 -6.42 -4.84
CA LEU A 167 6.75 -5.79 -6.12
C LEU A 167 7.98 -5.54 -7.02
N TYR A 168 9.10 -5.07 -6.48
CA TYR A 168 10.29 -4.81 -7.30
C TYR A 168 10.85 -6.08 -7.96
N VAL A 169 10.80 -7.22 -7.27
CA VAL A 169 11.27 -8.51 -7.82
C VAL A 169 10.31 -8.97 -8.89
N PHE A 170 9.00 -8.95 -8.60
CA PHE A 170 7.97 -9.34 -9.56
C PHE A 170 8.04 -8.48 -10.83
N TYR A 171 8.20 -7.16 -10.68
CA TYR A 171 8.28 -6.23 -11.80
C TYR A 171 9.55 -6.45 -12.65
N ASP A 172 10.72 -6.66 -12.03
CA ASP A 172 11.96 -7.01 -12.75
C ASP A 172 11.78 -8.31 -13.55
N GLU A 173 11.22 -9.35 -12.92
CA GLU A 173 11.02 -10.65 -13.54
C GLU A 173 10.00 -10.61 -14.67
N ALA A 174 8.88 -9.89 -14.48
CA ALA A 174 7.82 -9.78 -15.48
C ALA A 174 8.22 -8.96 -16.71
N THR A 175 9.18 -8.04 -16.58
CA THR A 175 9.67 -7.21 -17.69
C THR A 175 10.92 -7.78 -18.36
N THR A 176 11.58 -8.76 -17.75
CA THR A 176 12.78 -9.40 -18.29
C THR A 176 12.43 -10.55 -19.23
N LEU A 177 12.92 -10.49 -20.47
CA LEU A 177 12.75 -11.55 -21.45
C LEU A 177 13.31 -12.89 -20.95
N GLY A 178 12.47 -13.93 -20.99
CA GLY A 178 12.85 -15.30 -20.64
C GLY A 178 12.77 -15.62 -19.14
N LYS A 179 12.35 -14.67 -18.29
CA LYS A 179 12.01 -14.95 -16.89
C LYS A 179 10.51 -15.25 -16.74
N THR A 180 10.17 -15.93 -15.66
CA THR A 180 8.78 -16.19 -15.25
C THR A 180 8.70 -15.90 -13.76
N SER A 181 7.64 -15.22 -13.36
CA SER A 181 7.38 -14.89 -11.96
C SER A 181 6.09 -15.56 -11.49
N SER A 182 5.96 -15.74 -10.18
CA SER A 182 4.78 -16.31 -9.55
C SER A 182 4.48 -15.56 -8.26
N VAL A 183 3.20 -15.38 -7.98
CA VAL A 183 2.71 -14.85 -6.70
C VAL A 183 2.01 -15.95 -5.90
N PRO A 184 2.05 -15.91 -4.56
CA PRO A 184 1.20 -16.76 -3.75
C PRO A 184 -0.28 -16.46 -4.02
N SER A 185 -1.13 -17.47 -3.85
CA SER A 185 -2.58 -17.32 -3.91
C SER A 185 -3.24 -17.66 -2.58
N ILE A 186 -4.28 -16.91 -2.25
CA ILE A 186 -5.12 -17.12 -1.07
C ILE A 186 -6.54 -17.39 -1.55
N MET A 187 -7.11 -18.52 -1.13
CA MET A 187 -8.48 -18.88 -1.46
C MET A 187 -9.43 -18.42 -0.36
N LEU A 188 -10.46 -17.67 -0.73
CA LEU A 188 -11.60 -17.41 0.14
C LEU A 188 -12.45 -18.69 0.23
N ARG A 189 -12.51 -19.30 1.41
CA ARG A 189 -13.45 -20.41 1.67
C ARG A 189 -14.83 -19.82 1.89
N SER A 190 -15.74 -20.00 0.92
CA SER A 190 -17.17 -19.82 1.17
C SER A 190 -17.63 -20.93 2.13
N ASN A 191 -18.22 -20.56 3.28
CA ASN A 191 -19.00 -21.50 4.09
C ASN A 191 -20.30 -21.88 3.37
#